data_AF-A0A326UEJ8-F1
#
_entry.id   AF-A0A326UEJ8-F1
#
_cell.length_a   1.000
_cell.length_b   1.000
_cell.length_c   1.000
_cell.angle_alpha   90.00
_cell.angle_beta   90.00
_cell.angle_gamma   90.00
#
_symmetry.space_group_name_H-M   'P 1'
#
loop_
_entity.id
_entity.type
_entity.pdbx_description
1 polymer ?
#
loop_
_entity_poly.entity_id
_entity_poly.type
_entity_poly.pdbx_seq_one_letter_code
_entity_poly.pdbx_strand_id
1 'polypeptide(L)'
;MRIDKLSFNNAQTQGMARREWLQAHSPHHLENCVELMKQGLHLRPRSTSQATVVLGAGTCTEVPLVELCRGSEEVVLADLDYAGMRRACDEQLTAVTLRRRMRLVECDVSGLVSFNLQRIMRVQRWDEAAKRGADTLFSLAADCLERCPVPDPPEIGDLGVGDYGLVVSSLVLSQLFSYPLLDILDQIQSVAPQLLGEQERHARYQQAAQDFRLRLVTSHLHFLRSLLDKGGVVVLLSDVRGFAFMVHGTDHDAKHRRYLPLVPRRFFDLVRENFEVVEERKWDWITDLPQEGRFGRGYEVYGYVLK
;
A
#
# COMPACT_ATOMS: atom_id res chain seq x y z
N MET A 1 7.83 -14.69 -6.12
CA MET A 1 6.99 -14.10 -5.07
C MET A 1 5.95 -13.22 -5.73
N ARG A 2 4.83 -12.92 -5.08
CA ARG A 2 3.83 -12.01 -5.66
C ARG A 2 4.38 -10.62 -5.93
N ILE A 3 5.28 -10.15 -5.08
CA ILE A 3 5.96 -8.86 -5.21
C ILE A 3 6.72 -8.73 -6.54
N ASP A 4 7.32 -9.83 -7.04
CA ASP A 4 8.04 -9.85 -8.33
C ASP A 4 7.13 -9.65 -9.56
N LYS A 5 5.81 -9.83 -9.38
CA LYS A 5 4.81 -9.65 -10.45
C LYS A 5 4.11 -8.30 -10.39
N LEU A 6 4.47 -7.44 -9.42
CA LEU A 6 3.77 -6.18 -9.19
C LEU A 6 3.79 -5.28 -10.43
N SER A 7 4.94 -5.07 -11.06
CA SER A 7 5.09 -4.21 -12.25
C SER A 7 4.25 -4.69 -13.44
N PHE A 8 4.10 -6.02 -13.60
CA PHE A 8 3.24 -6.60 -14.64
C PHE A 8 1.76 -6.36 -14.33
N ASN A 9 1.33 -6.56 -13.08
CA ASN A 9 -0.05 -6.33 -12.67
C ASN A 9 -0.42 -4.85 -12.75
N ASN A 10 0.47 -3.95 -12.30
CA ASN A 10 0.28 -2.50 -12.35
C ASN A 10 0.05 -2.01 -13.77
N ALA A 11 0.79 -2.54 -14.76
CA ALA A 11 0.58 -2.19 -16.17
C ALA A 11 -0.85 -2.49 -16.69
N GLN A 12 -1.59 -3.40 -16.04
CA GLN A 12 -2.96 -3.74 -16.41
C GLN A 12 -4.01 -2.98 -15.61
N THR A 13 -3.69 -2.60 -14.37
CA THR A 13 -4.67 -2.06 -13.41
C THR A 13 -4.42 -0.61 -13.00
N GLN A 14 -3.35 0.01 -13.49
CA GLN A 14 -2.94 1.38 -13.18
C GLN A 14 -2.54 2.13 -14.47
N GLY A 15 -2.37 3.45 -14.37
CA GLY A 15 -1.84 4.30 -15.43
C GLY A 15 -2.88 5.25 -16.01
N MET A 16 -2.59 5.86 -17.17
CA MET A 16 -3.48 6.85 -17.78
C MET A 16 -4.87 6.29 -18.09
N ALA A 17 -4.95 5.14 -18.75
CA ALA A 17 -6.24 4.49 -19.04
C ALA A 17 -7.04 4.18 -17.76
N ARG A 18 -6.35 3.82 -16.67
CA ARG A 18 -7.00 3.63 -15.38
C ARG A 18 -7.48 4.95 -14.78
N ARG A 19 -6.68 6.01 -14.86
CA ARG A 19 -7.06 7.36 -14.41
C ARG A 19 -8.31 7.84 -15.14
N GLU A 20 -8.37 7.69 -16.47
CA GLU A 20 -9.56 8.02 -17.27
C GLU A 20 -10.79 7.21 -16.82
N TRP A 21 -10.59 5.91 -16.58
CA TRP A 21 -11.67 5.08 -16.06
C TRP A 21 -12.15 5.55 -14.68
N LEU A 22 -11.24 5.91 -13.78
CA LEU A 22 -11.57 6.44 -12.45
C LEU A 22 -12.24 7.81 -12.53
N GLN A 23 -11.88 8.67 -13.48
CA GLN A 23 -12.59 9.94 -13.69
C GLN A 23 -14.07 9.71 -14.05
N ALA A 24 -14.35 8.68 -14.85
CA ALA A 24 -15.72 8.35 -15.22
C ALA A 24 -16.52 7.64 -14.11
N HIS A 25 -15.88 6.79 -13.30
CA HIS A 25 -16.59 5.86 -12.40
C HIS A 25 -16.33 6.07 -10.91
N SER A 26 -15.23 6.75 -10.54
CA SER A 26 -14.87 7.05 -9.15
C SER A 26 -14.15 8.41 -9.04
N PRO A 27 -14.72 9.51 -9.58
CA PRO A 27 -14.02 10.82 -9.63
C PRO A 27 -13.65 11.33 -8.24
N HIS A 28 -14.54 11.16 -7.26
CA HIS A 28 -14.30 11.50 -5.86
C HIS A 28 -13.04 10.85 -5.27
N HIS A 29 -12.64 9.67 -5.75
CA HIS A 29 -11.41 9.04 -5.26
C HIS A 29 -10.18 9.84 -5.71
N LEU A 30 -10.12 10.19 -7.01
CA LEU A 30 -9.03 11.01 -7.54
C LEU A 30 -9.02 12.40 -6.89
N GLU A 31 -10.19 13.03 -6.76
CA GLU A 31 -10.32 14.35 -6.12
C GLU A 31 -9.78 14.34 -4.69
N ASN A 32 -10.20 13.38 -3.85
CA ASN A 32 -9.70 13.28 -2.48
C ASN A 32 -8.19 13.05 -2.40
N CYS A 33 -7.64 12.14 -3.22
CA CYS A 33 -6.21 11.90 -3.28
C CYS A 33 -5.43 13.17 -3.65
N VAL A 34 -5.89 13.88 -4.69
CA VAL A 34 -5.24 15.10 -5.16
C VAL A 34 -5.35 16.25 -4.16
N GLU A 35 -6.52 16.45 -3.56
CA GLU A 35 -6.73 17.51 -2.57
C GLU A 35 -5.87 17.33 -1.33
N LEU A 36 -5.78 16.11 -0.79
CA LEU A 36 -4.93 15.83 0.37
C LEU A 36 -3.44 16.06 0.06
N MET A 37 -2.95 15.66 -1.12
CA MET A 37 -1.57 15.92 -1.53
C MET A 37 -1.30 17.43 -1.73
N LYS A 38 -2.24 18.16 -2.33
CA LYS A 38 -2.14 19.63 -2.47
C LYS A 38 -2.18 20.34 -1.12
N GLN A 39 -2.98 19.84 -0.19
CA GLN A 39 -3.02 20.35 1.16
C GLN A 39 -1.72 20.07 1.93
N GLY A 40 -1.13 18.88 1.75
CA GLY A 40 0.20 18.57 2.28
C GLY A 40 1.26 19.56 1.80
N LEU A 41 1.27 19.90 0.50
CA LEU A 41 2.13 20.95 -0.06
C LEU A 41 1.86 22.33 0.57
N HIS A 42 0.60 22.69 0.78
CA HIS A 42 0.23 23.99 1.34
C HIS A 42 0.61 24.13 2.81
N LEU A 43 0.45 23.06 3.59
CA LEU A 43 0.77 23.02 5.01
C LEU A 43 2.26 22.83 5.30
N ARG A 44 3.05 22.38 4.32
CA ARG A 44 4.51 22.28 4.42
C ARG A 44 5.11 23.65 4.77
N PRO A 45 5.80 23.81 5.90
CA PRO A 45 6.43 25.08 6.24
C PRO A 45 7.48 25.48 5.21
N ARG A 46 7.66 26.78 4.99
CA ARG A 46 8.73 27.29 4.09
C ARG A 46 10.14 27.06 4.64
N SER A 47 10.26 26.79 5.94
CA SER A 47 11.52 26.52 6.62
C SER A 47 12.00 25.07 6.48
N THR A 48 11.18 24.17 5.93
CA THR A 48 11.56 22.77 5.71
C THR A 48 12.02 22.55 4.28
N SER A 49 12.63 21.38 4.04
CA SER A 49 13.02 20.91 2.72
C SER A 49 11.90 21.07 1.69
N GLN A 50 12.24 21.59 0.52
CA GLN A 50 11.29 21.71 -0.60
C GLN A 50 11.22 20.43 -1.44
N ALA A 51 11.87 19.34 -1.01
CA ALA A 51 11.74 18.03 -1.61
C ALA A 51 10.47 17.31 -1.15
N THR A 52 9.88 16.54 -2.06
CA THR A 52 8.74 15.65 -1.80
C THR A 52 9.13 14.22 -2.16
N VAL A 53 8.73 13.24 -1.34
CA VAL A 53 8.80 11.82 -1.71
C VAL A 53 7.41 11.21 -1.76
N VAL A 54 7.15 10.37 -2.78
CA VAL A 54 5.93 9.57 -2.91
C VAL A 54 6.30 8.10 -2.86
N LEU A 55 5.94 7.43 -1.78
CA LEU A 55 6.09 5.99 -1.56
C LEU A 55 4.86 5.25 -2.10
N GLY A 56 5.09 4.14 -2.80
CA GLY A 56 4.01 3.41 -3.46
C GLY A 56 3.48 4.17 -4.68
N ALA A 57 4.38 4.82 -5.43
CA ALA A 57 3.99 5.68 -6.54
C ALA A 57 3.34 4.90 -7.70
N GLY A 58 3.66 3.62 -7.87
CA GLY A 58 3.21 2.78 -8.98
C GLY A 58 3.34 3.48 -10.34
N THR A 59 2.27 3.47 -11.13
CA THR A 59 2.20 4.24 -12.39
C THR A 59 1.61 5.65 -12.19
N CYS A 60 1.61 6.18 -10.97
CA CYS A 60 1.09 7.51 -10.60
C CYS A 60 -0.36 7.76 -11.05
N THR A 61 -1.25 6.79 -10.84
CA THR A 61 -2.67 6.91 -11.25
C THR A 61 -3.36 8.02 -10.46
N GLU A 62 -3.19 8.06 -9.14
CA GLU A 62 -3.80 9.02 -8.23
C GLU A 62 -2.90 10.24 -7.95
N VAL A 63 -1.61 10.13 -8.27
CA VAL A 63 -0.59 11.13 -7.92
C VAL A 63 -0.64 12.34 -8.88
N PRO A 64 -0.87 13.57 -8.39
CA PRO A 64 -0.90 14.79 -9.21
C PRO A 64 0.53 15.29 -9.49
N LEU A 65 1.25 14.61 -10.39
CA LEU A 65 2.67 14.87 -10.65
C LEU A 65 2.97 16.32 -11.03
N VAL A 66 2.11 16.95 -11.83
CA VAL A 66 2.30 18.34 -12.28
C VAL A 66 2.26 19.31 -11.09
N GLU A 67 1.29 19.15 -10.19
CA GLU A 67 1.12 19.94 -8.99
C GLU A 67 2.28 19.72 -8.02
N LEU A 68 2.68 18.47 -7.78
CA LEU A 68 3.82 18.13 -6.92
C LEU A 68 5.12 18.76 -7.45
N CYS A 69 5.38 18.66 -8.76
CA CYS A 69 6.57 19.25 -9.39
C CYS A 69 6.57 20.78 -9.32
N ARG A 70 5.41 21.43 -9.43
CA ARG A 70 5.30 22.89 -9.30
C ARG A 70 5.50 23.35 -7.86
N GLY A 71 5.01 22.56 -6.91
CA GLY A 71 5.10 22.84 -5.49
C GLY A 71 6.43 22.45 -4.84
N SER A 72 7.31 21.72 -5.52
CA SER A 72 8.56 21.18 -4.95
C SER A 72 9.77 21.52 -5.82
N GLU A 73 10.95 21.57 -5.19
CA GLU A 73 12.22 21.68 -5.92
C GLU A 73 12.65 20.33 -6.51
N GLU A 74 12.36 19.24 -5.78
CA GLU A 74 12.53 17.86 -6.22
C GLU A 74 11.29 17.05 -5.83
N VAL A 75 10.90 16.10 -6.69
CA VAL A 75 9.92 15.06 -6.38
C VAL A 75 10.55 13.69 -6.64
N VAL A 76 10.63 12.88 -5.59
CA VAL A 76 11.12 11.50 -5.64
C VAL A 76 9.93 10.55 -5.69
N LEU A 77 9.89 9.69 -6.70
CA LEU A 77 8.94 8.58 -6.76
C LEU A 77 9.66 7.30 -6.35
N ALA A 78 9.10 6.59 -5.38
CA ALA A 78 9.66 5.36 -4.83
C ALA A 78 8.64 4.22 -4.92
N ASP A 79 8.98 3.19 -5.69
CA ASP A 79 8.16 2.00 -5.91
C ASP A 79 9.03 0.87 -6.48
N LEU A 80 8.50 -0.35 -6.57
CA LEU A 80 9.12 -1.45 -7.32
C LEU A 80 8.86 -1.32 -8.83
N ASP A 81 7.80 -0.62 -9.24
CA ASP A 81 7.45 -0.45 -10.66
C ASP A 81 8.18 0.74 -11.29
N TYR A 82 9.51 0.62 -11.45
CA TYR A 82 10.33 1.66 -12.07
C TYR A 82 9.85 2.04 -13.48
N ALA A 83 9.49 1.04 -14.29
CA ALA A 83 8.99 1.25 -15.64
C ALA A 83 7.64 1.99 -15.64
N GLY A 84 6.74 1.65 -14.71
CA GLY A 84 5.49 2.36 -14.47
C GLY A 84 5.70 3.82 -14.10
N MET A 85 6.55 4.09 -13.11
CA MET A 85 6.88 5.47 -12.69
C MET A 85 7.46 6.29 -13.84
N ARG A 86 8.40 5.71 -14.61
CA ARG A 86 9.01 6.38 -15.77
C ARG A 86 7.99 6.74 -16.84
N ARG A 87 7.14 5.79 -17.23
CA ARG A 87 6.06 6.03 -18.21
C ARG A 87 5.13 7.15 -17.74
N ALA A 88 4.75 7.14 -16.46
CA ALA A 88 3.88 8.18 -15.91
C ALA A 88 4.51 9.58 -15.98
N CYS A 89 5.81 9.69 -15.69
CA CYS A 89 6.55 10.95 -15.87
C CYS A 89 6.55 11.41 -17.33
N ASP A 90 6.82 10.50 -18.27
CA ASP A 90 6.88 10.83 -19.70
C ASP A 90 5.52 11.33 -20.22
N GLU A 91 4.45 10.65 -19.80
CA GLU A 91 3.06 10.92 -20.16
C GLU A 91 2.49 12.20 -19.53
N GLN A 92 2.69 12.41 -18.22
CA GLN A 92 2.04 13.49 -17.48
C GLN A 92 2.83 14.80 -17.49
N LEU A 93 4.17 14.74 -17.59
CA LEU A 93 5.02 15.93 -17.49
C LEU A 93 5.52 16.35 -18.87
N THR A 94 4.72 17.06 -19.66
CA THR A 94 5.14 17.49 -21.01
C THR A 94 6.27 18.53 -20.99
N ALA A 95 6.37 19.33 -19.92
CA ALA A 95 7.39 20.36 -19.78
C ALA A 95 8.72 19.79 -19.26
N VAL A 96 9.81 20.00 -20.01
CA VAL A 96 11.17 19.55 -19.67
C VAL A 96 11.63 20.08 -18.31
N THR A 97 11.23 21.30 -17.95
CA THR A 97 11.58 21.91 -16.65
C THR A 97 10.96 21.17 -15.47
N LEU A 98 9.77 20.59 -15.61
CA LEU A 98 9.14 19.78 -14.57
C LEU A 98 9.77 18.38 -14.52
N ARG A 99 10.04 17.76 -15.68
CA ARG A 99 10.72 16.45 -15.74
C ARG A 99 12.07 16.46 -15.02
N ARG A 100 12.84 17.55 -15.10
CA ARG A 100 14.15 17.69 -14.42
C ARG A 100 14.06 17.69 -12.89
N ARG A 101 12.88 17.90 -12.32
CA ARG A 101 12.65 17.84 -10.86
C ARG A 101 12.33 16.43 -10.38
N MET A 102 12.17 15.46 -11.29
CA MET A 102 11.82 14.09 -10.93
C MET A 102 13.07 13.26 -10.67
N ARG A 103 13.04 12.51 -9.57
CA ARG A 103 13.94 11.39 -9.30
C ARG A 103 13.13 10.12 -9.12
N LEU A 104 13.61 9.02 -9.68
CA LEU A 104 12.95 7.72 -9.60
C LEU A 104 13.84 6.77 -8.79
N VAL A 105 13.26 6.12 -7.79
CA VAL A 105 13.93 5.17 -6.91
C VAL A 105 13.20 3.83 -6.97
N GLU A 106 13.85 2.80 -7.52
CA GLU A 106 13.32 1.44 -7.50
C GLU A 106 13.62 0.79 -6.15
N CYS A 107 12.61 0.56 -5.32
CA CYS A 107 12.83 -0.01 -3.99
C CYS A 107 11.62 -0.77 -3.42
N ASP A 108 11.92 -1.77 -2.58
CA ASP A 108 10.94 -2.39 -1.69
C ASP A 108 10.81 -1.55 -0.42
N VAL A 109 9.72 -0.76 -0.33
CA VAL A 109 9.46 0.11 0.82
C VAL A 109 9.20 -0.65 2.13
N SER A 110 9.01 -1.98 2.08
CA SER A 110 8.90 -2.82 3.28
C SER A 110 10.26 -3.19 3.89
N GLY A 111 11.38 -2.92 3.22
CA GLY A 111 12.70 -3.34 3.68
C GLY A 111 12.94 -4.85 3.51
N LEU A 112 12.62 -5.40 2.34
CA LEU A 112 12.85 -6.80 1.97
C LEU A 112 12.05 -7.82 2.80
N VAL A 113 10.88 -7.44 3.32
CA VAL A 113 10.06 -8.33 4.16
C VAL A 113 9.62 -9.57 3.39
N SER A 114 9.17 -9.42 2.14
CA SER A 114 8.78 -10.55 1.30
C SER A 114 9.95 -11.53 1.08
N PHE A 115 11.15 -10.99 0.81
CA PHE A 115 12.36 -11.79 0.66
C PHE A 115 12.74 -12.53 1.96
N ASN A 116 12.67 -11.83 3.10
CA ASN A 116 12.97 -12.39 4.41
C ASN A 116 12.01 -13.53 4.78
N LEU A 117 10.70 -13.33 4.55
CA LEU A 117 9.70 -14.37 4.78
C LEU A 117 9.96 -15.58 3.89
N GLN A 118 10.22 -15.36 2.60
CA GLN A 118 10.51 -16.45 1.67
C GLN A 118 11.72 -17.28 2.11
N ARG A 119 12.79 -16.64 2.61
CA ARG A 119 13.97 -17.34 3.14
C ARG A 119 13.61 -18.26 4.30
N ILE A 120 12.72 -17.83 5.20
CA ILE A 120 12.23 -18.63 6.33
C ILE A 120 11.35 -19.77 5.84
N MET A 121 10.44 -19.50 4.91
CA MET A 121 9.52 -20.51 4.38
C MET A 121 10.26 -21.63 3.65
N ARG A 122 11.30 -21.31 2.87
CA ARG A 122 12.06 -22.29 2.07
C ARG A 122 12.72 -23.40 2.88
N VAL A 123 13.06 -23.15 4.16
CA VAL A 123 13.72 -24.14 5.01
C VAL A 123 12.74 -24.98 5.84
N GLN A 124 11.44 -24.71 5.75
CA GLN A 124 10.44 -25.49 6.49
C GLN A 124 10.03 -26.77 5.76
N ARG A 125 9.65 -27.79 6.52
CA ARG A 125 9.15 -29.08 5.99
C ARG A 125 7.63 -29.03 5.80
N TRP A 126 7.17 -28.26 4.82
CA TRP A 126 5.74 -28.04 4.55
C TRP A 126 4.96 -29.33 4.28
N ASP A 127 5.51 -30.25 3.48
CA ASP A 127 4.86 -31.52 3.16
C ASP A 127 4.62 -32.40 4.40
N GLU A 128 5.53 -32.36 5.37
CA GLU A 128 5.40 -33.10 6.62
C GLU A 128 4.45 -32.45 7.61
N ALA A 129 4.39 -31.12 7.62
CA ALA A 129 3.37 -30.40 8.36
C ALA A 129 1.98 -30.71 7.78
N ALA A 130 1.84 -30.70 6.46
CA ALA A 130 0.61 -31.04 5.75
C ALA A 130 0.12 -32.47 6.07
N LYS A 131 1.02 -33.47 6.04
CA LYS A 131 0.71 -34.86 6.41
C LYS A 131 0.23 -35.03 7.86
N ARG A 132 0.62 -34.12 8.76
CA ARG A 132 0.21 -34.09 10.17
C ARG A 132 -1.10 -33.33 10.40
N GLY A 133 -1.68 -32.75 9.36
CA GLY A 133 -2.98 -32.09 9.41
C GLY A 133 -2.92 -30.57 9.53
N ALA A 134 -4.09 -29.94 9.41
CA ALA A 134 -4.25 -28.49 9.31
C ALA A 134 -3.64 -27.73 10.49
N ASP A 135 -3.85 -28.18 11.73
CA ASP A 135 -3.30 -27.51 12.92
C ASP A 135 -1.77 -27.39 12.90
N THR A 136 -1.08 -28.45 12.46
CA THR A 136 0.39 -28.43 12.34
C THR A 136 0.84 -27.52 11.21
N LEU A 137 0.14 -27.56 10.08
CA LEU A 137 0.43 -26.73 8.92
C LEU A 137 0.26 -25.23 9.19
N PHE A 138 -0.86 -24.84 9.81
CA PHE A 138 -1.12 -23.44 10.15
C PHE A 138 -0.31 -22.96 11.36
N SER A 139 0.09 -23.85 12.27
CA SER A 139 1.09 -23.53 13.29
C SER A 139 2.45 -23.21 12.66
N LEU A 140 2.90 -24.00 11.68
CA LEU A 140 4.13 -23.73 10.94
C LEU A 140 4.06 -22.40 10.15
N ALA A 141 2.90 -22.10 9.55
CA ALA A 141 2.66 -20.82 8.89
C ALA A 141 2.74 -19.64 9.88
N ALA A 142 2.16 -19.80 11.08
CA ALA A 142 2.27 -18.83 12.16
C ALA A 142 3.73 -18.61 12.59
N ASP A 143 4.50 -19.70 12.77
CA ASP A 143 5.93 -19.63 13.09
C ASP A 143 6.73 -18.85 12.04
N CYS A 144 6.39 -18.99 10.75
CA CYS A 144 7.05 -18.24 9.69
C CYS A 144 6.80 -16.73 9.81
N LEU A 145 5.56 -16.33 10.12
CA LEU A 145 5.18 -14.93 10.30
C LEU A 145 5.83 -14.33 11.54
N GLU A 146 5.75 -15.02 12.68
CA GLU A 146 6.35 -14.61 13.96
C GLU A 146 7.86 -14.39 13.83
N ARG A 147 8.55 -15.29 13.13
CA ARG A 147 10.01 -15.24 12.95
C ARG A 147 10.48 -14.31 11.84
N CYS A 148 9.58 -13.84 10.97
CA CYS A 148 9.95 -12.94 9.88
C CYS A 148 10.48 -11.61 10.44
N PRO A 149 11.74 -11.24 10.14
CA PRO A 149 12.24 -9.91 10.43
C PRO A 149 11.42 -8.87 9.68
N VAL A 150 11.02 -7.83 10.41
CA VAL A 150 10.41 -6.61 9.87
C VAL A 150 11.31 -5.47 10.33
N PRO A 151 12.15 -4.90 9.44
CA PRO A 151 12.99 -3.75 9.77
C PRO A 151 12.13 -2.59 10.30
N ASP A 152 12.62 -1.86 11.29
CA ASP A 152 11.85 -0.78 11.90
C ASP A 152 12.77 0.37 12.38
N PRO A 153 12.84 1.49 11.63
CA PRO A 153 12.31 1.67 10.27
C PRO A 153 13.12 0.85 9.23
N PRO A 154 12.58 0.61 8.03
CA PRO A 154 13.35 0.09 6.91
C PRO A 154 14.40 1.10 6.44
N GLU A 155 15.59 0.60 6.10
CA GLU A 155 16.68 1.39 5.52
C GLU A 155 16.68 1.24 3.99
N ILE A 156 16.49 2.35 3.27
CA ILE A 156 16.48 2.38 1.80
C ILE A 156 17.54 3.37 1.36
N GLY A 157 18.69 2.88 0.86
CA GLY A 157 19.89 3.68 0.67
C GLY A 157 19.73 4.91 -0.24
N ASP A 158 18.79 4.88 -1.18
CA ASP A 158 18.52 5.99 -2.10
C ASP A 158 17.49 7.00 -1.55
N LEU A 159 16.95 6.80 -0.34
CA LEU A 159 16.03 7.70 0.34
C LEU A 159 16.68 8.20 1.64
N GLY A 160 17.05 9.48 1.68
CA GLY A 160 17.73 10.05 2.83
C GLY A 160 16.81 10.32 4.02
N VAL A 161 17.37 10.15 5.21
CA VAL A 161 16.69 10.41 6.49
C VAL A 161 16.59 11.90 6.71
N GLY A 162 15.38 12.41 6.93
CA GLY A 162 15.12 13.82 7.18
C GLY A 162 15.19 14.73 5.95
N ASP A 163 15.24 14.16 4.74
CA ASP A 163 15.47 14.93 3.51
C ASP A 163 14.19 15.60 2.95
N TYR A 164 13.01 15.21 3.42
CA TYR A 164 11.75 15.54 2.75
C TYR A 164 10.84 16.40 3.62
N GLY A 165 10.45 17.58 3.13
CA GLY A 165 9.45 18.40 3.82
C GLY A 165 8.02 17.91 3.57
N LEU A 166 7.80 17.08 2.55
CA LEU A 166 6.55 16.36 2.31
C LEU A 166 6.82 14.88 2.00
N VAL A 167 6.21 13.99 2.78
CA VAL A 167 6.26 12.53 2.55
C VAL A 167 4.85 12.06 2.24
N VAL A 168 4.65 11.39 1.10
CA VAL A 168 3.36 10.84 0.69
C VAL A 168 3.45 9.32 0.71
N SER A 169 2.54 8.66 1.42
CA SER A 169 2.33 7.21 1.35
C SER A 169 1.06 6.94 0.57
N SER A 170 1.19 6.47 -0.67
CA SER A 170 0.07 6.34 -1.61
C SER A 170 -0.43 4.90 -1.70
N LEU A 171 -1.46 4.54 -0.91
CA LEU A 171 -2.22 3.28 -1.03
C LEU A 171 -1.36 1.99 -1.02
N VAL A 172 -0.21 2.04 -0.34
CA VAL A 172 0.76 0.93 -0.33
C VAL A 172 0.57 -0.02 0.85
N LEU A 173 -0.05 0.46 1.94
CA LEU A 173 -0.04 -0.22 3.25
C LEU A 173 -0.63 -1.63 3.19
N SER A 174 -1.77 -1.80 2.51
CA SER A 174 -2.41 -3.11 2.38
C SER A 174 -1.53 -4.10 1.62
N GLN A 175 -0.76 -3.63 0.65
CA GLN A 175 0.14 -4.46 -0.16
C GLN A 175 1.33 -4.96 0.66
N LEU A 176 1.85 -4.14 1.58
CA LEU A 176 3.02 -4.47 2.41
C LEU A 176 2.85 -5.78 3.19
N PHE A 177 1.64 -6.05 3.69
CA PHE A 177 1.35 -7.29 4.42
C PHE A 177 0.55 -8.30 3.61
N SER A 178 -0.28 -7.88 2.63
CA SER A 178 -1.09 -8.83 1.87
C SER A 178 -0.25 -9.74 1.00
N TYR A 179 0.82 -9.24 0.39
CA TYR A 179 1.68 -10.07 -0.47
C TYR A 179 2.42 -11.17 0.31
N PRO A 180 3.11 -10.87 1.43
CA PRO A 180 3.71 -11.91 2.25
C PRO A 180 2.70 -12.96 2.75
N LEU A 181 1.50 -12.53 3.17
CA LEU A 181 0.46 -13.45 3.63
C LEU A 181 -0.07 -14.34 2.49
N LEU A 182 -0.24 -13.78 1.30
CA LEU A 182 -0.65 -14.55 0.13
C LEU A 182 0.46 -15.52 -0.33
N ASP A 183 1.74 -15.15 -0.20
CA ASP A 183 2.86 -16.07 -0.50
C ASP A 183 2.83 -17.30 0.43
N ILE A 184 2.46 -17.14 1.71
CA ILE A 184 2.20 -18.28 2.62
C ILE A 184 1.04 -19.14 2.13
N LEU A 185 -0.07 -18.52 1.72
CA LEU A 185 -1.23 -19.26 1.22
C LEU A 185 -0.92 -20.01 -0.09
N ASP A 186 -0.11 -19.43 -0.97
CA ASP A 186 0.37 -20.09 -2.20
C ASP A 186 1.23 -21.32 -1.84
N GLN A 187 2.08 -21.21 -0.82
CA GLN A 187 2.87 -22.33 -0.32
C GLN A 187 1.98 -23.44 0.25
N ILE A 188 0.97 -23.10 1.05
CA ILE A 188 -0.01 -24.06 1.57
C ILE A 188 -0.78 -24.71 0.42
N GLN A 189 -1.24 -23.93 -0.55
CA GLN A 189 -1.96 -24.42 -1.72
C GLN A 189 -1.12 -25.44 -2.51
N SER A 190 0.20 -25.24 -2.59
CA SER A 190 1.08 -26.16 -3.32
C SER A 190 1.21 -27.54 -2.68
N VAL A 191 1.11 -27.65 -1.35
CA VAL A 191 1.33 -28.91 -0.61
C VAL A 191 0.03 -29.54 -0.09
N ALA A 192 -1.01 -28.74 0.13
CA ALA A 192 -2.29 -29.15 0.70
C ALA A 192 -3.43 -28.26 0.18
N PRO A 193 -3.75 -28.30 -1.13
CA PRO A 193 -4.75 -27.44 -1.74
C PRO A 193 -6.14 -27.55 -1.10
N GLN A 194 -6.49 -28.72 -0.56
CA GLN A 194 -7.74 -28.98 0.13
C GLN A 194 -7.89 -28.22 1.46
N LEU A 195 -6.79 -27.74 2.04
CA LEU A 195 -6.78 -26.96 3.29
C LEU A 195 -6.81 -25.44 3.03
N LEU A 196 -6.79 -25.03 1.76
CA LEU A 196 -6.91 -23.62 1.39
C LEU A 196 -8.33 -23.12 1.77
N GLY A 197 -8.40 -22.05 2.57
CA GLY A 197 -9.65 -21.54 3.12
C GLY A 197 -9.87 -21.90 4.59
N GLU A 198 -9.10 -22.84 5.15
CA GLU A 198 -9.22 -23.19 6.57
C GLU A 198 -8.49 -22.22 7.51
N GLN A 199 -7.71 -21.27 6.98
CA GLN A 199 -6.86 -20.37 7.79
C GLN A 199 -7.64 -19.60 8.87
N GLU A 200 -8.89 -19.22 8.59
CA GLU A 200 -9.78 -18.50 9.52
C GLU A 200 -10.32 -19.40 10.66
N ARG A 201 -9.99 -20.70 10.68
CA ARG A 201 -10.31 -21.63 11.77
C ARG A 201 -9.16 -21.79 12.77
N HIS A 202 -7.95 -21.38 12.41
CA HIS A 202 -6.76 -21.58 13.24
C HIS A 202 -6.37 -20.29 13.97
N ALA A 203 -6.72 -20.22 15.26
CA ALA A 203 -6.55 -19.01 16.07
C ALA A 203 -5.08 -18.54 16.16
N ARG A 204 -4.12 -19.47 16.27
CA ARG A 204 -2.69 -19.12 16.32
C ARG A 204 -2.23 -18.43 15.03
N TYR A 205 -2.62 -18.96 13.88
CA TYR A 205 -2.30 -18.33 12.58
C TYR A 205 -2.94 -16.95 12.45
N GLN A 206 -4.20 -16.82 12.86
CA GLN A 206 -4.88 -15.51 12.85
C GLN A 206 -4.13 -14.49 13.70
N GLN A 207 -3.74 -14.87 14.92
CA GLN A 207 -3.00 -14.00 15.82
C GLN A 207 -1.64 -13.59 15.21
N ALA A 208 -0.84 -14.55 14.75
CA ALA A 208 0.44 -14.28 14.11
C ALA A 208 0.30 -13.38 12.87
N ALA A 209 -0.74 -13.58 12.07
CA ALA A 209 -1.02 -12.74 10.90
C ALA A 209 -1.46 -11.33 11.30
N GLN A 210 -2.22 -11.15 12.39
CA GLN A 210 -2.56 -9.82 12.90
C GLN A 210 -1.32 -9.10 13.47
N ASP A 211 -0.50 -9.80 14.25
CA ASP A 211 0.72 -9.23 14.83
C ASP A 211 1.75 -8.86 13.74
N PHE A 212 1.86 -9.69 12.69
CA PHE A 212 2.68 -9.38 11.53
C PHE A 212 2.20 -8.11 10.81
N ARG A 213 0.89 -7.95 10.58
CA ARG A 213 0.32 -6.72 10.02
C ARG A 213 0.62 -5.50 10.90
N LEU A 214 0.45 -5.63 12.22
CA LEU A 214 0.73 -4.54 13.16
C LEU A 214 2.20 -4.10 13.14
N ARG A 215 3.14 -5.07 13.09
CA ARG A 215 4.57 -4.77 12.95
C ARG A 215 4.88 -4.03 11.66
N LEU A 216 4.29 -4.44 10.53
CA LEU A 216 4.49 -3.75 9.24
C LEU A 216 3.88 -2.35 9.20
N VAL A 217 2.68 -2.18 9.77
CA VAL A 217 2.06 -0.84 9.87
C VAL A 217 2.93 0.08 10.72
N THR A 218 3.38 -0.40 11.88
CA THR A 218 4.23 0.38 12.79
C THR A 218 5.55 0.76 12.13
N SER A 219 6.24 -0.22 11.53
CA SER A 219 7.46 -0.02 10.76
C SER A 219 7.30 1.00 9.64
N HIS A 220 6.21 0.93 8.88
CA HIS A 220 5.92 1.91 7.83
C HIS A 220 5.70 3.31 8.40
N LEU A 221 4.94 3.47 9.48
CA LEU A 221 4.74 4.78 10.11
C LEU A 221 6.06 5.38 10.64
N HIS A 222 6.92 4.56 11.24
CA HIS A 222 8.26 4.98 11.63
C HIS A 222 9.12 5.35 10.42
N PHE A 223 8.96 4.64 9.29
CA PHE A 223 9.63 4.98 8.04
C PHE A 223 9.23 6.37 7.55
N LEU A 224 7.92 6.65 7.48
CA LEU A 224 7.41 7.97 7.09
C LEU A 224 8.02 9.07 7.96
N ARG A 225 8.10 8.83 9.27
CA ARG A 225 8.72 9.75 10.22
C ARG A 225 10.21 9.93 10.00
N SER A 226 10.95 8.87 9.68
CA SER A 226 12.39 8.96 9.44
C SER A 226 12.73 9.76 8.18
N LEU A 227 11.85 9.78 7.17
CA LEU A 227 12.05 10.53 5.95
C LEU A 227 11.76 12.03 6.11
N LEU A 228 10.96 12.41 7.11
CA LEU A 228 10.53 13.79 7.31
C LEU A 228 11.65 14.68 7.84
N ASP A 229 11.87 15.79 7.14
CA ASP A 229 12.53 16.95 7.71
C ASP A 229 11.75 17.45 8.94
N LYS A 230 12.44 18.09 9.88
CA LYS A 230 11.87 18.58 11.12
C LYS A 230 10.74 19.59 10.85
N GLY A 231 9.52 19.21 11.18
CA GLY A 231 8.31 20.02 10.93
C GLY A 231 7.73 19.85 9.53
N GLY A 232 8.18 18.84 8.79
CA GLY A 232 7.57 18.40 7.54
C GLY A 232 6.15 17.86 7.73
N VAL A 233 5.53 17.47 6.63
CA VAL A 233 4.14 17.00 6.60
C VAL A 233 4.08 15.62 5.94
N VAL A 234 3.24 14.72 6.47
CA VAL A 234 2.92 13.46 5.81
C VAL A 234 1.52 13.51 5.21
N VAL A 235 1.37 12.95 4.02
CA VAL A 235 0.06 12.57 3.48
C VAL A 235 -0.01 11.05 3.43
N LEU A 236 -0.90 10.46 4.23
CA LEU A 236 -1.09 9.01 4.30
C LEU A 236 -2.43 8.64 3.67
N LEU A 237 -2.39 7.89 2.58
CA LEU A 237 -3.57 7.32 1.93
C LEU A 237 -3.53 5.81 2.11
N SER A 238 -4.59 5.22 2.67
CA SER A 238 -4.68 3.77 2.85
C SER A 238 -6.10 3.28 2.64
N ASP A 239 -6.24 2.22 1.85
CA ASP A 239 -7.39 1.35 1.86
C ASP A 239 -7.42 0.57 3.19
N VAL A 240 -8.55 0.64 3.90
CA VAL A 240 -8.69 0.04 5.24
C VAL A 240 -9.64 -1.16 5.23
N ARG A 241 -10.59 -1.19 4.31
CA ARG A 241 -11.55 -2.28 4.11
C ARG A 241 -11.82 -2.48 2.63
N GLY A 242 -11.76 -3.71 2.15
CA GLY A 242 -12.29 -4.07 0.84
C GLY A 242 -13.78 -4.40 0.95
N PHE A 243 -14.52 -4.20 -0.13
CA PHE A 243 -15.89 -4.69 -0.25
C PHE A 243 -16.22 -5.19 -1.66
N ALA A 244 -17.05 -6.24 -1.70
CA ALA A 244 -17.63 -6.75 -2.94
C ALA A 244 -19.13 -6.45 -3.00
N PHE A 245 -19.66 -6.16 -4.19
CA PHE A 245 -21.07 -5.81 -4.41
C PHE A 245 -21.60 -6.34 -5.75
N MET A 246 -22.93 -6.52 -5.85
CA MET A 246 -23.61 -7.04 -7.05
C MET A 246 -24.48 -6.02 -7.78
N VAL A 247 -24.65 -4.81 -7.23
CA VAL A 247 -25.58 -3.84 -7.80
C VAL A 247 -24.95 -3.13 -9.01
N HIS A 248 -25.64 -3.19 -10.14
CA HIS A 248 -25.22 -2.53 -11.39
C HIS A 248 -25.54 -1.02 -11.38
N GLY A 249 -24.74 -0.23 -12.10
CA GLY A 249 -24.92 1.24 -12.16
C GLY A 249 -24.32 1.96 -10.95
N THR A 250 -24.78 3.19 -10.66
CA THR A 250 -24.27 4.06 -9.57
C THR A 250 -24.90 3.78 -8.21
N ASP A 251 -25.92 2.92 -8.14
CA ASP A 251 -26.61 2.57 -6.89
C ASP A 251 -25.81 1.54 -6.07
N HIS A 252 -24.68 1.98 -5.54
CA HIS A 252 -23.82 1.15 -4.69
C HIS A 252 -24.35 1.10 -3.24
N ASP A 253 -25.54 0.55 -2.99
CA ASP A 253 -26.13 0.47 -1.64
C ASP A 253 -25.23 -0.34 -0.69
N ALA A 254 -24.92 0.25 0.47
CA ALA A 254 -24.15 -0.36 1.55
C ALA A 254 -24.74 -1.70 2.03
N LYS A 255 -26.06 -1.89 1.91
CA LYS A 255 -26.74 -3.14 2.32
C LYS A 255 -26.35 -4.37 1.52
N HIS A 256 -25.83 -4.19 0.30
CA HIS A 256 -25.45 -5.29 -0.59
C HIS A 256 -23.94 -5.56 -0.62
N ARG A 257 -23.19 -4.94 0.30
CA ARG A 257 -21.72 -5.03 0.35
C ARG A 257 -21.27 -6.11 1.33
N ARG A 258 -20.30 -6.92 0.90
CA ARG A 258 -19.55 -7.85 1.78
C ARG A 258 -18.19 -7.26 2.08
N TYR A 259 -17.93 -6.93 3.33
CA TYR A 259 -16.71 -6.26 3.76
C TYR A 259 -15.63 -7.25 4.20
N LEU A 260 -14.38 -6.91 3.89
CA LEU A 260 -13.17 -7.59 4.34
C LEU A 260 -12.23 -6.55 4.95
N PRO A 261 -11.87 -6.63 6.25
CA PRO A 261 -10.85 -5.76 6.82
C PRO A 261 -9.50 -6.00 6.13
N LEU A 262 -8.84 -4.91 5.73
CA LEU A 262 -7.51 -4.97 5.12
C LEU A 262 -6.44 -4.64 6.16
N VAL A 263 -6.61 -3.52 6.88
CA VAL A 263 -5.71 -3.14 7.97
C VAL A 263 -6.24 -3.63 9.33
N PRO A 264 -5.36 -3.85 10.32
CA PRO A 264 -5.79 -4.13 11.70
C PRO A 264 -6.63 -2.99 12.27
N ARG A 265 -7.59 -3.30 13.16
CA ARG A 265 -8.44 -2.27 13.81
C ARG A 265 -7.64 -1.18 14.53
N ARG A 266 -6.47 -1.54 15.07
CA ARG A 266 -5.55 -0.62 15.76
C ARG A 266 -4.86 0.37 14.83
N PHE A 267 -4.98 0.24 13.51
CA PHE A 267 -4.36 1.14 12.54
C PHE A 267 -4.63 2.62 12.86
N PHE A 268 -5.88 2.97 13.15
CA PHE A 268 -6.28 4.35 13.45
C PHE A 268 -5.61 4.90 14.71
N ASP A 269 -5.44 4.07 15.73
CA ASP A 269 -4.76 4.45 16.96
C ASP A 269 -3.26 4.60 16.71
N LEU A 270 -2.64 3.68 15.96
CA LEU A 270 -1.23 3.76 15.60
C LEU A 270 -0.88 5.04 14.83
N VAL A 271 -1.75 5.50 13.93
CA VAL A 271 -1.55 6.79 13.23
C VAL A 271 -1.48 7.94 14.24
N ARG A 272 -2.41 7.98 15.21
CA ARG A 272 -2.48 9.04 16.24
C ARG A 272 -1.41 8.92 17.32
N GLU A 273 -0.91 7.72 17.58
CA GLU A 273 0.23 7.46 18.47
C GLU A 273 1.55 7.99 17.86
N ASN A 274 1.65 8.04 16.52
CA ASN A 274 2.88 8.41 15.82
C ASN A 274 2.90 9.86 15.31
N PHE A 275 1.72 10.42 15.01
CA PHE A 275 1.58 11.73 14.38
C PHE A 275 0.40 12.52 14.94
N GLU A 276 0.49 13.85 14.86
CA GLU A 276 -0.66 14.74 15.00
C GLU A 276 -1.51 14.69 13.73
N VAL A 277 -2.80 14.36 13.86
CA VAL A 277 -3.74 14.36 12.74
C VAL A 277 -4.28 15.78 12.53
N VAL A 278 -3.87 16.40 11.43
CA VAL A 278 -4.34 17.74 11.04
C VAL A 278 -5.64 17.64 10.25
N GLU A 279 -5.72 16.66 9.35
CA GLU A 279 -6.93 16.37 8.57
C GLU A 279 -7.11 14.87 8.42
N GLU A 280 -8.38 14.44 8.45
CA GLU A 280 -8.81 13.07 8.21
C GLU A 280 -9.98 13.10 7.23
N ARG A 281 -9.90 12.28 6.18
CA ARG A 281 -10.98 12.05 5.22
C ARG A 281 -11.23 10.58 5.05
N LYS A 282 -12.48 10.27 4.74
CA LYS A 282 -12.96 8.92 4.48
C LYS A 282 -13.83 8.93 3.24
N TRP A 283 -13.57 8.02 2.31
CA TRP A 283 -14.38 7.86 1.10
C TRP A 283 -14.35 6.42 0.60
N ASP A 284 -15.26 6.12 -0.34
CA ASP A 284 -15.28 4.85 -1.06
C ASP A 284 -14.56 5.00 -2.41
N TRP A 285 -13.72 4.03 -2.73
CA TRP A 285 -13.03 3.87 -4.00
C TRP A 285 -13.60 2.67 -4.75
N ILE A 286 -14.30 2.91 -5.86
CA ILE A 286 -14.80 1.82 -6.70
C ILE A 286 -13.71 1.45 -7.71
N THR A 287 -13.27 0.20 -7.69
CA THR A 287 -12.22 -0.29 -8.60
C THR A 287 -12.78 -1.06 -9.76
N ASP A 288 -13.84 -1.83 -9.57
CA ASP A 288 -14.44 -2.64 -10.62
C ASP A 288 -15.96 -2.58 -10.49
N LEU A 289 -16.64 -2.36 -11.61
CA LEU A 289 -18.09 -2.54 -11.68
C LEU A 289 -18.44 -4.03 -11.78
N PRO A 290 -19.60 -4.45 -11.24
CA PRO A 290 -20.05 -5.82 -11.40
C PRO A 290 -20.33 -6.12 -12.87
N GLN A 291 -19.92 -7.31 -13.28
CA GLN A 291 -20.20 -7.88 -14.59
C GLN A 291 -21.01 -9.17 -14.40
N GLU A 292 -21.61 -9.69 -15.47
CA GLU A 292 -22.37 -10.94 -15.39
C GLU A 292 -21.48 -12.06 -14.79
N GLY A 293 -21.94 -12.66 -13.68
CA GLY A 293 -21.19 -13.69 -12.95
C GLY A 293 -19.99 -13.19 -12.12
N ARG A 294 -19.70 -11.88 -12.08
CA ARG A 294 -18.56 -11.31 -11.33
C ARG A 294 -18.97 -10.10 -10.48
N PHE A 295 -18.72 -10.19 -9.17
CA PHE A 295 -18.91 -9.09 -8.24
C PHE A 295 -18.07 -7.87 -8.62
N GLY A 296 -18.66 -6.68 -8.44
CA GLY A 296 -17.93 -5.43 -8.37
C GLY A 296 -17.07 -5.36 -7.11
N ARG A 297 -16.06 -4.51 -7.14
CA ARG A 297 -15.08 -4.35 -6.06
C ARG A 297 -14.86 -2.89 -5.75
N GLY A 298 -14.70 -2.60 -4.46
CA GLY A 298 -14.29 -1.29 -3.99
C GLY A 298 -13.61 -1.38 -2.63
N TYR A 299 -13.13 -0.23 -2.18
CA TYR A 299 -12.36 -0.08 -0.96
C TYR A 299 -12.88 1.13 -0.20
N GLU A 300 -12.99 1.01 1.12
CA GLU A 300 -13.05 2.16 2.00
C GLU A 300 -11.62 2.67 2.19
N VAL A 301 -11.40 3.93 1.86
CA VAL A 301 -10.10 4.60 1.93
C VAL A 301 -10.15 5.65 3.02
N TYR A 302 -9.06 5.73 3.81
CA TYR A 302 -8.78 6.85 4.69
C TYR A 302 -7.58 7.61 4.18
N GLY A 303 -7.70 8.93 4.22
CA GLY A 303 -6.64 9.85 3.87
C GLY A 303 -6.38 10.78 5.04
N TYR A 304 -5.10 10.98 5.35
CA TYR A 304 -4.67 11.85 6.43
C TYR A 304 -3.68 12.88 5.95
N VAL A 305 -3.72 14.07 6.56
CA VAL A 305 -2.59 14.99 6.60
C VAL A 305 -2.07 15.01 8.04
N LEU A 306 -0.79 14.73 8.21
CA LEU A 306 -0.16 14.44 9.51
C LEU A 306 1.07 15.33 9.74
N LYS A 307 1.38 15.58 11.02
CA LYS A 307 2.58 16.29 11.49
C LYS A 307 3.33 15.51 12.57
#